data_AF-A0A3L8CVM1-F1
#
_entry.id   AF-A0A3L8CVM1-F1
#
_cell.length_a   1.000
_cell.length_b   1.000
_cell.length_c   1.000
_cell.angle_alpha   90.00
_cell.angle_beta   90.00
_cell.angle_gamma   90.00
#
_symmetry.space_group_name_H-M   'P 1'
#
loop_
_entity.id
_entity.type
_entity.pdbx_description
1 polymer ?
#
loop_
_entity_poly.entity_id
_entity_poly.type
_entity_poly.pdbx_seq_one_letter_code
_entity_poly.pdbx_strand_id
1 'polypeptide(L)' 'MTILVIAEHDNKVLAPATLNTVAAAVKIGGDIHVLVAGQGAGAVAEAAAKIAGVSKVLNA' A
#
# COMPACT_ATOMS: atom_id res chain seq x y z
N MET A 1 -6.37 -15.60 -4.23
CA MET A 1 -7.00 -14.86 -3.12
C MET A 1 -6.29 -13.52 -3.01
N THR A 2 -7.02 -12.44 -2.77
CA THR A 2 -6.46 -11.07 -2.77
C THR A 2 -6.48 -10.50 -1.37
N ILE A 3 -5.38 -9.87 -0.96
CA ILE A 3 -5.21 -9.18 0.32
C ILE A 3 -5.30 -7.67 0.04
N LEU A 4 -6.18 -6.98 0.75
CA LEU A 4 -6.24 -5.53 0.73
C LEU A 4 -5.50 -4.96 1.95
N VAL A 5 -4.44 -4.20 1.70
CA VAL A 5 -3.70 -3.43 2.71
C VAL A 5 -4.14 -1.98 2.63
N ILE A 6 -4.54 -1.41 3.77
CA ILE A 6 -4.84 0.02 3.88
C ILE A 6 -3.53 0.74 4.22
N ALA A 7 -3.15 1.72 3.40
CA ALA A 7 -1.94 2.49 3.60
C ALA A 7 -2.15 3.59 4.64
N GLU A 8 -1.32 3.59 5.69
CA GLU A 8 -1.19 4.70 6.62
C GLU A 8 -0.26 5.76 6.02
N HIS A 9 -0.64 7.03 6.07
CA HIS A 9 0.11 8.15 5.50
C HIS A 9 -0.37 9.53 5.97
N ASP A 10 0.42 10.57 5.72
CA ASP A 10 0.10 11.98 6.00
C ASP A 10 -0.24 12.81 4.74
N ASN A 11 -0.61 12.14 3.65
CA ASN A 11 -0.82 12.65 2.27
C ASN A 11 0.47 13.04 1.52
N LYS A 12 1.62 13.02 2.19
CA LYS A 12 2.92 13.32 1.56
C LYS A 12 3.84 12.11 1.59
N VAL A 13 3.83 11.38 2.69
CA VAL A 13 4.75 10.28 3.00
C VAL A 13 3.96 9.07 3.46
N LEU A 14 4.34 7.91 2.92
CA LEU A 14 3.83 6.63 3.35
C LEU A 14 4.45 6.25 4.70
N ALA A 15 3.62 5.89 5.68
CA ALA A 15 4.11 5.48 6.99
C ALA A 15 4.86 4.12 6.90
N PRO A 16 5.96 3.94 7.65
CA PRO A 16 6.71 2.68 7.68
C PRO A 16 5.88 1.46 8.11
N ALA A 17 4.81 1.68 8.89
CA ALA A 17 3.89 0.63 9.30
C ALA A 17 3.27 -0.10 8.10
N THR A 18 2.97 0.61 7.00
CA THR A 18 2.43 0.01 5.77
C THR A 18 3.40 -1.00 5.16
N LEU A 19 4.71 -0.75 5.22
CA LEU A 19 5.74 -1.68 4.71
C LEU A 19 5.75 -2.99 5.50
N ASN A 20 5.64 -2.90 6.83
CA ASN A 20 5.57 -4.07 7.70
C ASN A 20 4.32 -4.92 7.39
N THR A 21 3.19 -4.26 7.17
CA THR A 21 1.94 -4.93 6.80
C THR A 21 2.04 -5.61 5.43
N VAL A 22 2.66 -4.97 4.44
CA VAL A 22 2.89 -5.60 3.13
C VAL A 22 3.83 -6.80 3.26
N ALA A 23 4.91 -6.69 4.04
CA ALA A 23 5.82 -7.81 4.28
C ALA A 23 5.10 -9.00 4.96
N ALA A 24 4.16 -8.74 5.87
CA ALA A 24 3.31 -9.79 6.43
C ALA A 24 2.35 -10.39 5.38
N ALA A 25 1.75 -9.56 4.54
CA ALA A 25 0.87 -10.00 3.46
C ALA A 25 1.59 -10.90 2.44
N VAL A 26 2.85 -10.60 2.11
CA VAL A 26 3.69 -11.46 1.26
C VAL A 26 3.83 -12.87 1.85
N LYS A 27 3.99 -12.98 3.18
CA LYS A 27 4.11 -14.28 3.87
C LYS A 27 2.80 -15.06 3.90
N ILE A 28 1.65 -14.38 3.95
CA ILE A 28 0.33 -15.01 3.86
C ILE A 28 0.14 -15.61 2.46
N GLY A 29 0.68 -14.95 1.43
CA GLY A 29 0.57 -15.36 0.04
C GLY A 29 -0.75 -14.89 -0.60
N GLY A 30 -0.70 -14.67 -1.92
CA GLY A 30 -1.79 -14.09 -2.70
C GLY A 30 -1.44 -12.72 -3.30
N ASP A 31 -2.38 -12.13 -4.01
CA ASP A 31 -2.21 -10.81 -4.64
C ASP A 31 -2.39 -9.71 -3.61
N ILE A 32 -1.45 -8.77 -3.56
CA ILE A 32 -1.49 -7.67 -2.58
C ILE A 32 -1.96 -6.41 -3.29
N HIS A 33 -3.12 -5.90 -2.87
CA HIS A 33 -3.63 -4.60 -3.28
C HIS A 33 -3.43 -3.60 -2.14
N VAL A 34 -3.02 -2.38 -2.46
CA VAL A 34 -2.88 -1.30 -1.48
C VAL A 34 -3.90 -0.20 -1.77
N LEU A 35 -4.69 0.19 -0.79
CA LEU A 35 -5.55 1.39 -0.85
C LEU A 35 -4.84 2.56 -0.18
N VAL A 36 -4.64 3.64 -0.93
CA VAL A 36 -4.23 4.96 -0.46
C VAL A 36 -5.46 5.84 -0.55
N ALA A 37 -5.95 6.33 0.59
CA ALA A 37 -7.16 7.14 0.67
C ALA A 37 -6.82 8.49 1.28
N GLY A 38 -6.95 9.56 0.51
CA GLY A 38 -6.63 10.90 1.00
C GLY A 38 -6.54 11.95 -0.10
N GLN A 39 -6.96 13.17 0.22
CA GLN A 39 -6.88 14.28 -0.71
C GLN A 39 -5.42 14.63 -1.00
N GLY A 40 -5.04 14.60 -2.28
CA GLY A 40 -3.68 14.90 -2.72
C GLY A 40 -2.66 13.80 -2.45
N ALA A 41 -3.09 12.58 -2.09
CA ALA A 41 -2.20 11.46 -1.76
C ALA A 41 -1.57 10.75 -2.98
N GLY A 42 -1.56 11.39 -4.17
CA GLY A 42 -1.03 10.79 -5.40
C GLY A 42 0.44 10.36 -5.28
N ALA A 43 1.28 11.19 -4.64
CA ALA A 43 2.68 10.85 -4.40
C ALA A 43 2.84 9.63 -3.45
N VAL A 44 1.91 9.46 -2.51
CA VAL A 44 1.87 8.30 -1.61
C VAL A 44 1.47 7.05 -2.39
N ALA A 45 0.48 7.14 -3.29
CA ALA A 45 0.09 6.02 -4.16
C ALA A 45 1.24 5.58 -5.08
N GLU A 46 2.00 6.52 -5.64
CA GLU A 46 3.20 6.22 -6.42
C GLU A 46 4.29 5.54 -5.58
N ALA A 47 4.48 5.97 -4.33
CA ALA A 47 5.41 5.33 -3.41
C ALA A 47 4.96 3.91 -3.06
N ALA A 48 3.67 3.71 -2.80
CA ALA A 48 3.09 2.41 -2.51
C ALA A 48 3.22 1.43 -3.70
N ALA A 49 3.13 1.91 -4.93
CA ALA A 49 3.26 1.10 -6.14
C ALA A 49 4.68 0.54 -6.34
N LYS A 50 5.69 1.16 -5.71
CA LYS A 50 7.09 0.72 -5.78
C LYS A 50 7.44 -0.34 -4.72
N ILE A 51 6.50 -0.69 -3.84
CA ILE A 51 6.75 -1.70 -2.80
C ILE A 51 6.75 -3.08 -3.45
N ALA A 52 7.82 -3.83 -3.24
CA ALA A 52 7.93 -5.21 -3.72
C ALA A 52 6.79 -6.08 -3.17
N GLY A 53 6.14 -6.84 -4.07
CA GLY A 53 5.00 -7.70 -3.74
C GLY A 53 3.64 -7.04 -3.90
N VAL A 54 3.55 -5.72 -4.09
CA VAL A 54 2.29 -5.04 -4.40
C VAL A 54 1.90 -5.29 -5.86
N SER A 55 0.73 -5.90 -6.07
CA SER A 55 0.17 -6.19 -7.39
C SER A 55 -0.65 -5.02 -7.94
N LYS A 56 -1.28 -4.21 -7.07
CA LYS A 56 -2.14 -3.09 -7.47
C LYS A 56 -2.19 -2.01 -6.40
N VAL A 57 -2.26 -0.74 -6.81
CA VAL A 57 -2.58 0.39 -5.94
C VAL A 57 -3.90 1.02 -6.35
N LEU A 58 -4.75 1.29 -5.37
CA LEU A 58 -5.99 2.04 -5.49
C LEU A 58 -5.74 3.40 -4.83
N ASN A 59 -6.00 4.48 -5.55
CA ASN A 59 -5.91 5.84 -5.03
C ASN A 59 -7.33 6.43 -4.99
N ALA A 60 -7.76 6.91 -3.83
CA ALA A 60 -9.11 7.42 -3.58
C ALA A 60 -9.11 8.73 -2.80
#